data_AF-A0A3S3IGX0-F1
#
_entry.id   AF-A0A3S3IGX0-F1
#
_cell.length_a   1.000
_cell.length_b   1.000
_cell.length_c   1.000
_cell.angle_alpha   90.00
_cell.angle_beta   90.00
_cell.angle_gamma   90.00
#
_symmetry.space_group_name_H-M   'P 1'
#
loop_
_entity.id
_entity.type
_entity.pdbx_description
1 polymer ?
#
loop_
_entity_poly.entity_id
_entity_poly.type
_entity_poly.pdbx_seq_one_letter_code
_entity_poly.pdbx_strand_id
1 'polypeptide(L)' 'MSSKTWVAVDDYIVSSLFEADPVLDAVLAANRDQGLPAIDVSAAQG' A
#
# COMPACT_ATOMS: atom_id res chain seq x y z
N MET A 1 15.55 -10.42 -9.53
CA MET A 1 15.49 -9.28 -8.57
C MET A 1 15.00 -9.79 -7.23
N SER A 2 15.35 -9.12 -6.12
CA SER A 2 14.94 -9.54 -4.77
C SER A 2 13.59 -8.94 -4.37
N SER A 3 12.88 -9.56 -3.42
CA SER A 3 11.64 -8.98 -2.86
C SER A 3 11.86 -7.57 -2.31
N LYS A 4 13.00 -7.32 -1.64
CA LYS A 4 13.37 -5.98 -1.16
C LYS A 4 13.48 -4.95 -2.28
N THR A 5 13.97 -5.37 -3.44
CA THR A 5 14.09 -4.49 -4.61
C THR A 5 12.71 -4.12 -5.17
N TRP A 6 11.78 -5.07 -5.19
CA TRP A 6 10.41 -4.80 -5.64
C TRP A 6 9.66 -3.89 -4.68
N VAL A 7 9.82 -4.05 -3.36
CA VAL A 7 9.27 -3.12 -2.37
C VAL A 7 9.77 -1.70 -2.61
N ALA A 8 11.08 -1.51 -2.81
CA ALA A 8 11.64 -0.19 -3.06
C ALA A 8 11.13 0.45 -4.36
N VAL A 9 10.84 -0.36 -5.39
CA VAL A 9 10.22 0.13 -6.63
C VAL A 9 8.78 0.57 -6.39
N ASP A 10 8.01 -0.21 -5.62
CA ASP A 10 6.62 0.13 -5.27
C ASP A 10 6.56 1.43 -4.47
N ASP A 11 7.42 1.56 -3.44
CA ASP A 11 7.55 2.78 -2.64
C ASP A 11 7.90 4.02 -3.48
N TYR A 12 8.81 3.86 -4.46
CA TYR A 12 9.17 4.94 -5.37
C TYR A 12 8.00 5.35 -6.27
N ILE A 13 7.25 4.39 -6.81
CA ILE A 13 6.08 4.66 -7.64
C ILE A 13 5.02 5.41 -6.84
N VAL A 14 4.67 4.91 -5.65
CA VAL A 14 3.65 5.52 -4.78
C VAL A 14 4.05 6.95 -4.41
N SER A 15 5.27 7.15 -3.89
CA SER A 15 5.73 8.48 -3.45
C SER A 15 5.91 9.50 -4.58
N SER A 16 6.13 9.05 -5.82
CA SER A 16 6.37 9.95 -6.96
C SER A 16 5.09 10.34 -7.71
N LEU A 17 4.07 9.49 -7.70
CA LEU A 17 2.91 9.62 -8.58
C LEU A 17 1.59 9.85 -7.85
N PHE A 18 1.50 9.52 -6.56
CA PHE A 18 0.25 9.55 -5.82
C PHE A 18 0.29 10.67 -4.76
N GLU A 19 -0.83 11.39 -4.66
CA GLU A 19 -1.09 12.25 -3.51
C GLU A 19 -1.54 11.38 -2.31
N ALA A 20 -1.48 11.95 -1.10
CA ALA A 20 -1.96 11.25 0.08
C ALA A 20 -3.47 10.94 -0.03
N ASP A 21 -3.84 9.69 0.22
CA ASP A 21 -5.23 9.24 0.24
C ASP A 21 -5.65 8.84 1.68
N PRO A 22 -6.18 9.80 2.47
CA PRO A 22 -6.58 9.53 3.85
C PRO A 22 -7.75 8.54 3.96
N VAL A 23 -8.52 8.32 2.88
CA VAL A 23 -9.63 7.36 2.88
C VAL A 23 -9.06 5.95 2.76
N LEU A 24 -8.13 5.73 1.83
CA LEU A 24 -7.43 4.45 1.69
C LEU A 24 -6.68 4.09 2.97
N ASP A 25 -5.97 5.06 3.57
CA ASP A 25 -5.27 4.87 4.85
C ASP A 25 -6.20 4.40 5.97
N ALA A 26 -7.39 5.01 6.07
CA ALA A 26 -8.40 4.65 7.05
C ALA A 26 -8.99 3.25 6.82
N VAL A 27 -9.23 2.86 5.56
CA VAL A 27 -9.71 1.52 5.19
C VAL A 27 -8.69 0.45 5.56
N LEU A 28 -7.42 0.65 5.20
CA LEU A 28 -6.34 -0.28 5.52
C LEU A 28 -6.13 -0.39 7.04
N ALA A 29 -6.31 0.70 7.79
CA ALA A 29 -6.28 0.67 9.25
C ALA A 29 -7.43 -0.15 9.83
N ALA A 30 -8.66 0.07 9.36
CA ALA A 30 -9.82 -0.69 9.80
C ALA A 30 -9.66 -2.20 9.54
N ASN A 31 -9.12 -2.60 8.39
CA ASN A 31 -8.85 -4.02 8.09
C ASN A 31 -7.91 -4.65 9.12
N ARG A 32 -6.82 -3.95 9.47
CA ARG A 32 -5.87 -4.41 10.50
C ARG A 32 -6.53 -4.50 11.88
N ASP A 33 -7.32 -3.50 12.25
CA ASP A 33 -8.01 -3.45 13.54
C ASP A 33 -9.06 -4.56 13.69
N GLN A 34 -9.67 -5.00 12.59
CA GLN A 34 -10.60 -6.13 12.56
C GLN A 34 -9.90 -7.50 12.44
N GLY A 35 -8.58 -7.54 12.38
CA GLY A 35 -7.81 -8.78 12.25
C GLY A 35 -7.95 -9.45 10.88
N LEU A 36 -8.28 -8.68 9.84
CA LEU A 36 -8.34 -9.20 8.48
C LEU A 36 -6.92 -9.48 7.95
N PRO A 37 -6.73 -10.52 7.12
CA PRO A 37 -5.46 -10.76 6.44
C PRO A 37 -5.06 -9.57 5.55
N ALA A 38 -3.77 -9.25 5.49
CA ALA A 38 -3.24 -8.20 4.63
C ALA A 38 -3.15 -8.67 3.16
N ILE A 39 -4.32 -8.86 2.53
CA ILE A 39 -4.48 -9.26 1.12
C ILE A 39 -4.97 -8.11 0.23
N ASP A 40 -5.07 -6.91 0.79
CA ASP A 40 -5.31 -5.69 0.02
C ASP A 40 -4.23 -5.51 -1.05
N VAL A 41 -4.62 -5.00 -2.22
CA VAL A 41 -3.68 -4.63 -3.27
C VAL A 41 -2.83 -3.44 -2.83
N SER A 42 -1.63 -3.28 -3.40
CA SER A 42 -0.82 -2.08 -3.12
C SER A 42 -1.44 -0.86 -3.81
N ALA A 43 -1.17 0.34 -3.29
CA ALA A 43 -1.68 1.59 -3.86
C ALA A 43 -1.31 1.77 -5.35
N ALA A 44 -0.19 1.20 -5.80
CA ALA A 44 0.22 1.25 -7.20
C ALA A 44 -0.65 0.40 -8.15
N GLN A 45 -1.50 -0.49 -7.63
CA GLN A 45 -2.33 -1.41 -8.42
C GLN A 45 -3.74 -0.89 -8.74
N GLY A 46 -4.11 0.30 -8.23
CA GLY A 46 -5.38 0.98 -8.50
C GLY A 46 -6.29 1.08 -7.28
#